data_AF-A0A0C2GCR7-F1
#
_entry.id   AF-A0A0C2GCR7-F1
#
_cell.length_a   1.000
_cell.length_b   1.000
_cell.length_c   1.000
_cell.angle_alpha   90.00
_cell.angle_beta   90.00
_cell.angle_gamma   90.00
#
_symmetry.space_group_name_H-M   'P 1'
#
loop_
_entity.id
_entity.type
_entity.pdbx_description
1 polymer ?
#
loop_
_entity_poly.entity_id
_entity_poly.type
_entity_poly.pdbx_seq_one_letter_code
_entity_poly.pdbx_strand_id
1 'polypeptide(L)'
;MLDNPIEYQHAFFKASHQLANVDGNKIVSAVFNNDYRSSQVTTDNLDLFYRSLKSFYNICCETQQEVYINPDELLVVDNSQMLIGAPAQSGREMMVRIFA
;
A
#
# COMPACT_ATOMS: atom_id res chain seq x y z
N MET A 1 11.84 -10.86 -13.61
CA MET A 1 11.09 -10.34 -12.45
C MET A 1 12.11 -10.07 -11.36
N LEU A 2 11.99 -8.96 -10.65
CA LEU A 2 12.89 -8.69 -9.51
C LEU A 2 12.43 -9.57 -8.35
N ASP A 3 13.21 -10.61 -8.04
CA ASP A 3 12.99 -11.55 -6.92
C ASP A 3 13.36 -10.91 -5.57
N ASN A 4 12.85 -9.70 -5.30
CA ASN A 4 13.11 -8.98 -4.05
C ASN A 4 11.80 -8.85 -3.26
N PRO A 5 11.29 -9.94 -2.66
CA PRO A 5 10.11 -9.86 -1.83
C PRO A 5 10.39 -8.97 -0.61
N ILE A 6 9.46 -8.08 -0.32
CA ILE A 6 9.51 -7.21 0.84
C ILE A 6 8.99 -8.00 2.03
N GLU A 7 9.77 -8.04 3.10
CA GLU A 7 9.35 -8.65 4.35
C GLU A 7 8.43 -7.72 5.15
N TYR A 8 7.38 -8.29 5.73
CA TYR A 8 6.47 -7.66 6.66
C TYR A 8 6.47 -8.44 7.97
N GLN A 9 6.52 -7.73 9.10
CA GLN A 9 6.50 -8.35 10.42
C GLN A 9 5.60 -7.58 11.38
N HIS A 10 4.70 -8.30 12.05
CA HIS A 10 3.90 -7.77 13.15
C HIS A 10 3.71 -8.83 14.24
N ALA A 11 4.13 -8.52 15.47
CA ALA A 11 4.16 -9.48 16.58
C ALA A 11 4.88 -10.79 16.20
N PHE A 12 4.16 -11.91 16.18
CA PHE A 12 4.67 -13.24 15.82
C PHE A 12 4.43 -13.63 14.36
N PHE A 13 3.79 -12.76 13.56
CA PHE A 13 3.55 -13.01 12.14
C PHE A 13 4.68 -12.43 11.29
N LYS A 14 5.11 -13.21 10.29
CA LYS A 14 6.07 -12.82 9.25
C LYS A 14 5.53 -13.25 7.89
N ALA A 15 5.64 -12.38 6.90
CA ALA A 15 5.30 -12.68 5.52
C ALA A 15 6.24 -11.95 4.57
N SER A 16 6.44 -12.50 3.37
CA SER A 16 7.28 -11.90 2.33
C SER A 16 6.45 -11.79 1.06
N HIS A 17 6.26 -10.58 0.55
CA HIS A 17 5.40 -10.31 -0.60
C HIS A 17 6.14 -9.48 -1.65
N GLN A 18 5.84 -9.73 -2.92
CA GLN A 18 6.12 -8.72 -3.94
C GLN A 18 5.18 -7.53 -3.72
N LEU A 19 5.68 -6.32 -3.98
CA LEU A 19 4.88 -5.10 -3.82
C LEU A 19 3.66 -5.11 -4.75
N ALA A 20 3.83 -5.62 -5.96
CA ALA A 20 2.77 -5.80 -6.94
C ALA A 20 2.97 -7.12 -7.67
N ASN A 21 1.88 -7.87 -7.84
CA ASN A 21 1.83 -9.03 -8.72
C ASN A 21 1.37 -8.55 -10.10
N VAL A 22 2.11 -8.91 -11.14
CA VAL A 22 1.84 -8.50 -12.52
C VAL A 22 1.55 -9.72 -13.38
N ASP A 23 0.40 -9.73 -14.06
CA ASP A 23 0.03 -10.72 -15.06
C ASP A 23 -0.27 -10.02 -16.40
N GLY A 24 0.37 -10.44 -17.48
CA GLY A 24 0.16 -9.87 -18.81
C GLY A 24 0.27 -8.34 -18.91
N ASN A 25 1.25 -7.73 -18.20
CA ASN A 25 1.44 -6.28 -18.05
C ASN A 25 0.34 -5.53 -17.28
N LYS A 26 -0.54 -6.24 -16.56
CA LYS A 26 -1.52 -5.65 -15.66
C LYS A 26 -1.13 -5.97 -14.23
N ILE A 27 -1.27 -4.99 -13.34
CA ILE A 27 -1.18 -5.24 -11.90
C ILE A 27 -2.46 -5.96 -11.50
N VAL A 28 -2.32 -7.18 -10.97
CA VAL A 28 -3.46 -8.02 -10.54
C VAL A 28 -3.61 -8.08 -9.04
N SER A 29 -2.66 -7.57 -8.27
CA SER A 29 -2.80 -7.31 -6.84
C SER A 29 -1.58 -6.55 -6.33
N ALA A 30 -1.72 -5.77 -5.26
CA ALA A 30 -0.60 -5.14 -4.60
C ALA A 30 -0.65 -5.32 -3.07
N VAL A 31 0.51 -5.41 -2.44
CA VAL A 31 0.64 -5.45 -0.98
C VAL A 31 1.61 -4.36 -0.57
N PHE A 32 1.11 -3.37 0.16
CA PHE A 32 1.95 -2.32 0.70
C PHE A 32 1.39 -1.77 2.01
N ASN A 33 2.13 -1.96 3.09
CA ASN A 33 1.89 -1.30 4.38
C ASN A 33 3.23 -0.90 4.98
N ASN A 34 3.52 0.41 4.99
CA ASN A 34 4.83 0.90 5.40
C ASN A 34 5.10 0.72 6.90
N ASP A 35 4.07 0.66 7.75
CA ASP A 35 4.22 0.54 9.20
C ASP A 35 4.70 -0.86 9.62
N TYR A 36 4.32 -1.88 8.85
CA TYR A 36 4.71 -3.27 9.10
C TYR A 36 5.84 -3.77 8.20
N ARG A 37 6.30 -2.94 7.26
CA ARG A 37 7.42 -3.29 6.39
C ARG A 37 8.70 -3.38 7.21
N SER A 38 9.44 -4.47 7.03
CA SER A 38 10.76 -4.64 7.63
C SER A 38 11.69 -3.49 7.25
N SER A 39 12.48 -3.03 8.22
CA SER A 39 13.56 -2.05 8.00
C SER A 39 14.76 -2.68 7.28
N GLN A 40 14.87 -4.00 7.28
CA GLN A 40 15.87 -4.74 6.50
C GLN A 40 15.33 -4.91 5.07
N VAL A 41 15.83 -4.10 4.15
CA VAL A 41 15.51 -4.21 2.72
C VAL A 41 16.58 -5.07 2.05
N THR A 42 16.22 -6.29 1.66
CA THR A 42 17.09 -7.24 0.96
C THR A 42 17.06 -6.99 -0.55
N THR A 43 17.56 -5.83 -0.99
CA THR A 43 17.69 -5.48 -2.40
C THR A 43 19.14 -5.12 -2.72
N ASP A 44 19.64 -5.59 -3.87
CA ASP A 44 20.99 -5.28 -4.35
C ASP A 44 21.16 -3.80 -4.73
N ASN A 45 20.05 -3.09 -4.96
CA ASN A 45 20.05 -1.66 -5.31
C ASN A 45 18.99 -0.89 -4.52
N LEU A 46 19.39 -0.40 -3.35
CA LEU A 46 18.54 0.32 -2.42
C LEU A 46 18.06 1.66 -2.98
N ASP A 47 18.92 2.38 -3.70
CA ASP A 47 18.57 3.68 -4.30
C ASP A 47 17.50 3.54 -5.36
N LEU A 48 17.63 2.53 -6.24
CA LEU A 48 16.62 2.26 -7.26
C LEU A 48 15.29 1.89 -6.62
N PHE A 49 15.31 1.04 -5.59
CA PHE A 49 14.11 0.66 -4.86
C PHE A 49 13.36 1.88 -4.27
N TYR A 50 14.07 2.75 -3.54
CA TYR A 50 13.44 3.94 -2.96
C TYR A 50 12.98 4.96 -4.00
N ARG A 51 13.69 5.10 -5.12
CA ARG A 51 13.23 5.91 -6.27
C ARG A 51 11.94 5.36 -6.85
N SER A 52 11.87 4.05 -7.07
CA SER A 52 10.65 3.39 -7.55
C SER A 52 9.49 3.53 -6.57
N LEU A 53 9.73 3.37 -5.26
CA LEU A 53 8.72 3.63 -4.23
C LEU A 53 8.24 5.08 -4.24
N LYS A 54 9.12 6.05 -4.44
CA LYS A 54 8.75 7.46 -4.51
C LYS A 54 7.88 7.75 -5.75
N SER A 55 8.23 7.18 -6.90
CA SER A 55 7.40 7.27 -8.11
C SER A 55 6.03 6.62 -7.89
N PHE A 56 5.98 5.44 -7.27
CA PHE A 56 4.72 4.77 -6.91
C PHE A 56 3.85 5.64 -6.00
N TYR A 57 4.44 6.24 -4.95
CA TYR A 57 3.75 7.18 -4.08
C TYR A 57 3.15 8.35 -4.85
N ASN A 58 3.91 8.96 -5.78
CA ASN A 58 3.39 10.08 -6.58
C ASN A 58 2.19 9.67 -7.43
N ILE A 59 2.24 8.49 -8.07
CA ILE A 59 1.11 7.94 -8.83
C ILE A 59 -0.11 7.73 -7.93
N CYS A 60 0.09 7.18 -6.73
CA CYS A 60 -0.98 7.04 -5.75
C CYS A 60 -1.61 8.40 -5.40
N CYS A 61 -0.80 9.44 -5.18
CA CYS A 61 -1.31 10.78 -4.92
C CYS A 61 -2.11 11.37 -6.09
N GLU A 62 -1.71 11.11 -7.33
CA GLU A 62 -2.39 11.60 -8.54
C GLU A 62 -3.74 10.90 -8.78
N THR A 63 -3.84 9.63 -8.38
CA THR A 63 -5.02 8.76 -8.60
C THR A 63 -5.94 8.65 -7.39
N GLN A 64 -5.57 9.30 -6.29
CA GLN A 64 -6.26 9.23 -5.00
C GLN A 64 -7.71 9.71 -5.11
N GLN A 65 -8.61 8.98 -4.47
CA GLN A 65 -9.99 9.41 -4.23
C GLN A 65 -10.23 9.57 -2.73
N GLU A 66 -10.92 10.65 -2.34
CA GLU A 66 -11.34 10.89 -0.96
C GLU A 66 -12.80 10.47 -0.78
N VAL A 67 -13.05 9.65 0.23
CA VAL A 67 -14.38 9.14 0.60
C VAL A 67 -14.65 9.52 2.05
N TYR A 68 -15.83 10.08 2.30
CA TYR A 68 -16.30 10.39 3.65
C TYR A 68 -17.22 9.25 4.11
N ILE A 69 -16.98 8.73 5.31
CA ILE A 69 -17.78 7.66 5.91
C ILE A 69 -18.48 8.21 7.15
N ASN A 70 -19.81 8.22 7.10
CA ASN A 70 -20.67 8.63 8.21
C ASN A 70 -20.82 7.49 9.25
N PRO A 71 -21.27 7.79 10.49
CA PRO A 71 -21.37 6.79 11.56
C PRO A 71 -22.19 5.53 11.25
N ASP A 72 -23.12 5.59 10.30
CA ASP A 72 -24.00 4.49 9.90
C ASP A 72 -23.64 3.89 8.52
N GLU A 73 -22.50 4.32 7.94
CA GLU A 73 -22.05 3.86 6.62
C GLU A 73 -20.94 2.81 6.72
N LEU A 74 -20.90 1.92 5.73
CA LEU A 74 -19.91 0.87 5.61
C LEU A 74 -19.15 1.00 4.29
N LEU A 75 -17.82 1.08 4.37
CA LEU A 75 -16.94 0.94 3.22
C LEU A 75 -16.48 -0.52 3.10
N VAL A 76 -16.80 -1.14 1.97
CA VAL A 76 -16.31 -2.48 1.61
C VAL A 76 -15.35 -2.35 0.44
N VAL A 77 -14.14 -2.89 0.57
CA VAL A 77 -13.11 -2.87 -0.47
C VAL A 77 -12.52 -4.25 -0.72
N ASP A 78 -12.03 -4.45 -1.94
CA ASP A 78 -11.09 -5.53 -2.23
C ASP A 78 -9.67 -5.07 -1.89
N ASN A 79 -9.19 -5.48 -0.71
CA ASN A 79 -7.86 -5.13 -0.19
C ASN A 79 -6.70 -5.75 -1.01
N SER A 80 -6.99 -6.63 -1.98
CA SER A 80 -5.96 -7.10 -2.93
C SER A 80 -5.72 -6.11 -4.07
N GLN A 81 -6.72 -5.30 -4.42
CA GLN A 81 -6.69 -4.35 -5.54
C GLN A 81 -6.52 -2.91 -5.07
N MET A 82 -6.92 -2.61 -3.84
CA MET A 82 -7.00 -1.24 -3.33
C MET A 82 -6.03 -1.01 -2.19
N LEU A 83 -5.40 0.17 -2.18
CA LEU A 83 -4.77 0.69 -0.97
C LEU A 83 -5.76 1.59 -0.23
N ILE A 84 -5.62 1.65 1.09
CA ILE A 84 -6.40 2.53 1.95
C ILE A 84 -5.46 3.31 2.88
N GLY A 85 -5.66 4.61 2.97
CA GLY A 85 -5.09 5.46 4.01
C GLY A 85 -6.15 6.29 4.71
N ALA A 86 -5.92 6.63 5.98
CA ALA A 86 -6.75 7.59 6.71
C ALA A 86 -5.85 8.75 7.17
N PRO A 87 -6.20 10.02 6.90
CA PRO A 87 -5.47 11.16 7.41
C PRO A 87 -5.66 11.26 8.93
N ALA A 88 -4.64 11.77 9.63
CA ALA A 88 -4.78 12.11 11.04
C ALA A 88 -5.79 13.26 11.19
N GLN A 89 -6.91 13.00 11.86
CA GLN A 89 -8.00 13.96 12.04
C GLN A 89 -8.39 14.08 13.51
N SER A 90 -8.83 15.27 13.92
CA SER A 90 -9.40 15.56 15.23
C SER A 90 -10.80 16.13 15.03
N GLY A 91 -11.83 15.49 15.63
CA GLY A 91 -13.23 15.92 15.50
C GLY A 91 -13.93 15.42 14.22
N ARG A 92 -14.55 14.24 14.36
CA ARG A 92 -15.56 13.53 13.54
C ARG A 92 -15.88 14.01 12.11
N GLU A 93 -15.38 13.25 11.14
CA GLU A 93 -16.04 12.43 10.10
C GLU A 93 -14.90 11.54 9.57
N MET A 94 -15.08 10.22 9.38
CA MET A 94 -13.94 9.38 8.95
C MET A 94 -13.68 9.62 7.46
N MET A 95 -12.61 10.33 7.14
CA MET A 95 -12.14 10.45 5.76
C MET A 95 -11.21 9.30 5.41
N VAL A 96 -11.47 8.64 4.29
CA VAL A 96 -10.65 7.54 3.78
C VAL A 96 -10.13 7.91 2.40
N ARG A 97 -8.85 7.66 2.17
CA ARG A 97 -8.19 7.78 0.88
C ARG A 97 -8.08 6.40 0.27
N ILE A 98 -8.73 6.24 -0.88
CA ILE A 98 -8.75 4.99 -1.62
C ILE A 98 -7.93 5.16 -2.90
N PHE A 99 -7.19 4.11 -3.26
CA PHE A 99 -6.38 4.04 -4.48
C PHE A 99 -6.85 2.81 -5.26
N ALA A 100 -7.22 2.98 -6.54
CA ALA A 100 -7.83 1.96 -7.41
C ALA A 100 -7.22 1.97 -8.81
#